data_AF-A0A645DVP8-F1
#
_entry.id   AF-A0A645DVP8-F1
#
_cell.length_a   1.000
_cell.length_b   1.000
_cell.length_c   1.000
_cell.angle_alpha   90.00
_cell.angle_beta   90.00
_cell.angle_gamma   90.00
#
_symmetry.space_group_name_H-M   'P 1'
#
loop_
_entity.id
_entity.type
_entity.pdbx_description
1 polymer ?
#
loop_
_entity_poly.entity_id
_entity_poly.type
_entity_poly.pdbx_seq_one_letter_code
_entity_poly.pdbx_strand_id
1 'polypeptide(L)'
;MGAIIPGYGQIANRSYWKLPIVYAGFLGCAYAIRYTSTRYESYRSAYIDINDDLESTNSFLDILPPGVTVENYPNGINGLKSNLTTYYQQTRRYRDLSVIVSVLYYGLTLLEAYVDAQLFDFDISTDLSLHIRPSLIDNRYGASKSAGFQLSLNLK
;
A
#
# COMPACT_ATOMS: atom_id res chain seq x y z
N MET A 1 -27.95 -1.13 5.89
CA MET A 1 -27.36 -2.41 5.43
C MET A 1 -26.65 -2.22 4.08
N GLY A 2 -25.56 -1.46 4.05
CA GLY A 2 -24.87 -1.07 2.80
C GLY A 2 -23.41 -0.68 2.99
N ALA A 3 -22.73 -1.28 3.96
CA ALA A 3 -21.38 -0.90 4.40
C ALA A 3 -20.41 -2.09 4.30
N ILE A 4 -20.32 -2.73 3.12
CA ILE A 4 -19.46 -3.91 2.91
C ILE A 4 -18.51 -3.74 1.72
N ILE A 5 -18.57 -2.63 0.99
CA ILE A 5 -17.61 -2.34 -0.08
C ILE A 5 -16.72 -1.18 0.36
N PRO A 6 -15.41 -1.42 0.59
CA PRO A 6 -14.48 -0.33 0.86
C PRO A 6 -14.42 0.55 -0.40
N GLY A 7 -14.81 1.83 -0.25
CA GLY A 7 -14.80 2.80 -1.36
C GLY A 7 -16.10 3.59 -1.60
N TYR A 8 -17.23 3.22 -0.97
CA TYR A 8 -18.48 3.97 -1.19
C TYR A 8 -18.40 5.43 -0.69
N GLY A 9 -17.63 5.70 0.38
CA GLY A 9 -17.32 7.05 0.85
C GLY A 9 -16.31 7.82 0.00
N GLN A 10 -15.51 7.14 -0.83
CA GLN A 10 -14.53 7.78 -1.73
C GLN A 10 -15.19 8.27 -3.04
N ILE A 11 -16.32 7.68 -3.45
CA ILE A 11 -17.09 8.10 -4.64
C ILE A 11 -17.79 9.44 -4.41
N ALA A 12 -18.22 9.73 -3.18
CA ALA A 12 -18.90 10.98 -2.86
C ALA A 12 -17.97 12.21 -2.84
N ASN A 13 -16.66 12.04 -2.59
CA ASN A 13 -15.71 13.15 -2.35
C ASN A 13 -14.55 13.27 -3.37
N ARG A 14 -14.59 12.59 -4.52
CA ARG A 14 -13.62 12.74 -5.64
C ARG A 14 -12.11 12.55 -5.32
N SER A 15 -11.72 12.06 -4.14
CA SER A 15 -10.30 11.93 -3.76
C SER A 15 -9.68 10.60 -4.21
N TYR A 16 -9.79 10.27 -5.51
CA TYR A 16 -9.27 9.03 -6.10
C TYR A 16 -7.75 8.98 -6.19
N TRP A 17 -7.06 10.11 -6.00
CA TRP A 17 -5.62 10.20 -6.16
C TRP A 17 -4.82 9.42 -5.09
N LYS A 18 -5.45 9.09 -3.94
CA LYS A 18 -4.83 8.25 -2.89
C LYS A 18 -4.85 6.75 -3.23
N LEU A 19 -5.77 6.30 -4.08
CA LEU A 19 -5.93 4.88 -4.42
C LEU A 19 -4.70 4.26 -5.11
N PRO A 20 -4.04 4.93 -6.08
CA PRO A 20 -2.80 4.41 -6.66
C PRO A 20 -1.72 4.14 -5.61
N ILE A 21 -1.60 4.98 -4.58
CA ILE A 21 -0.61 4.83 -3.52
C ILE A 21 -0.94 3.60 -2.66
N VAL A 22 -2.21 3.45 -2.27
CA VAL A 22 -2.67 2.30 -1.48
C VAL A 22 -2.45 0.99 -2.23
N TYR A 23 -2.87 0.94 -3.49
CA TYR A 23 -2.72 -0.25 -4.32
C TYR A 23 -1.24 -0.56 -4.62
N ALA A 24 -0.43 0.46 -4.88
CA ALA A 24 1.02 0.29 -5.06
C ALA A 24 1.69 -0.28 -3.82
N GLY A 25 1.30 0.18 -2.62
CA GLY A 25 1.84 -0.38 -1.38
C GLY A 25 1.43 -1.82 -1.14
N PHE A 26 0.17 -2.20 -1.43
CA PHE A 26 -0.26 -3.60 -1.35
C PHE A 26 0.45 -4.48 -2.39
N LEU A 27 0.62 -4.01 -3.62
CA LEU A 27 1.41 -4.73 -4.63
C LEU A 27 2.86 -4.91 -4.18
N GLY A 28 3.48 -3.87 -3.60
CA GLY A 28 4.82 -3.93 -3.04
C GLY A 28 4.94 -4.95 -1.91
N CYS A 29 3.97 -4.97 -0.99
CA CYS A 29 3.89 -5.95 0.10
C CYS A 29 3.75 -7.39 -0.44
N ALA A 30 2.85 -7.61 -1.39
CA ALA A 30 2.65 -8.91 -2.02
C ALA A 30 3.92 -9.39 -2.75
N TYR A 31 4.60 -8.50 -3.46
CA TYR A 31 5.87 -8.79 -4.11
C TYR A 31 6.95 -9.14 -3.09
N ALA A 32 7.10 -8.36 -2.00
CA ALA A 32 8.08 -8.60 -0.95
C ALA A 32 7.86 -9.95 -0.26
N ILE A 33 6.61 -10.30 0.07
CA ILE A 33 6.26 -11.61 0.64
C ILE A 33 6.63 -12.72 -0.35
N ARG A 34 6.24 -12.60 -1.62
CA ARG A 34 6.50 -13.63 -2.63
C ARG A 34 7.99 -13.82 -2.85
N TYR A 35 8.73 -12.74 -3.02
CA TYR A 35 10.18 -12.75 -3.22
C TYR A 35 10.87 -13.45 -2.05
N THR A 36 10.52 -13.07 -0.82
CA THR A 36 11.18 -13.61 0.36
C THR A 36 10.76 -15.05 0.68
N SER A 37 9.50 -15.41 0.40
CA SER A 37 9.01 -16.79 0.57
C SER A 37 9.66 -17.75 -0.42
N THR A 38 9.81 -17.34 -1.69
CA THR A 38 10.47 -18.17 -2.71
C THR A 38 11.91 -18.46 -2.31
N ARG A 39 12.65 -17.42 -1.87
CA ARG A 39 14.03 -17.58 -1.41
C ARG A 39 14.12 -18.48 -0.18
N TYR A 40 13.24 -18.27 0.80
CA TYR A 40 13.18 -19.10 1.99
C TYR A 40 13.00 -20.59 1.65
N GLU A 41 12.08 -20.95 0.75
CA GLU A 41 11.87 -22.35 0.37
C GLU A 41 13.09 -22.94 -0.37
N SER A 42 13.74 -22.18 -1.24
CA SER A 42 14.97 -22.63 -1.91
C SER A 42 16.09 -22.89 -0.90
N TYR A 43 16.39 -21.93 -0.02
CA TYR A 43 17.45 -22.10 0.99
C TYR A 43 17.11 -23.17 2.02
N ARG A 44 15.83 -23.32 2.37
CA ARG A 44 15.36 -24.39 3.27
C ARG A 44 15.59 -25.76 2.66
N SER A 45 15.23 -25.93 1.39
CA SER A 45 15.39 -27.21 0.69
C SER A 45 16.87 -27.58 0.60
N ALA A 46 17.73 -26.64 0.19
CA ALA A 46 19.17 -26.87 0.14
C ALA A 46 19.81 -27.09 1.52
N TYR A 47 19.30 -26.43 2.58
CA TYR A 47 19.78 -26.66 3.95
C TYR A 47 19.39 -28.04 4.48
N ILE A 48 18.19 -28.54 4.17
CA ILE A 48 17.79 -29.90 4.54
C ILE A 48 18.69 -30.90 3.79
N ASP A 49 18.85 -30.68 2.49
CA ASP A 49 19.60 -31.53 1.58
C ASP A 49 21.08 -31.69 1.96
N ILE A 50 21.79 -30.59 2.28
CA ILE A 50 23.20 -30.65 2.71
C ILE A 50 23.40 -31.30 4.09
N ASN A 51 22.32 -31.50 4.84
CA ASN A 51 22.35 -32.16 6.15
C ASN A 51 21.82 -33.60 6.10
N ASP A 52 21.16 -33.99 5.01
CA ASP A 52 20.68 -35.33 4.80
C ASP A 52 21.77 -36.13 4.10
N ASP A 53 22.03 -37.37 4.52
CA ASP A 53 23.09 -38.22 3.96
C ASP A 53 22.61 -38.92 2.65
N LEU A 54 21.55 -38.38 2.04
CA LEU A 54 20.87 -38.92 0.87
C LEU A 54 21.52 -38.36 -0.40
N GLU A 55 22.41 -39.16 -0.97
CA GLU A 55 23.21 -38.89 -2.17
C GLU A 55 22.42 -38.46 -3.43
N SER A 56 21.09 -38.58 -3.43
CA SER A 56 20.24 -38.34 -4.62
C SER A 56 19.67 -36.93 -4.75
N THR A 57 19.77 -36.09 -3.72
CA THR A 57 19.16 -34.76 -3.73
C THR A 57 20.26 -33.70 -3.78
N ASN A 58 20.19 -32.81 -4.77
CA ASN A 58 21.25 -31.84 -5.09
C ASN A 58 20.69 -30.41 -5.21
N SER A 59 19.66 -30.08 -4.44
CA SER A 59 19.00 -28.77 -4.43
C SER A 59 19.94 -27.64 -4.01
N PHE A 60 21.04 -27.96 -3.32
CA PHE A 60 22.09 -26.99 -2.99
C PHE A 60 22.91 -26.56 -4.22
N LEU A 61 22.94 -27.35 -5.31
CA LEU A 61 23.65 -26.98 -6.54
C LEU A 61 22.97 -25.81 -7.26
N ASP A 62 21.64 -25.72 -7.21
CA ASP A 62 20.86 -24.64 -7.84
C ASP A 62 21.06 -23.27 -7.16
N ILE A 63 21.65 -23.25 -5.96
CA ILE A 63 21.93 -22.03 -5.19
C ILE A 63 23.36 -21.53 -5.40
N LEU A 64 24.25 -22.38 -5.93
CA LEU A 64 25.65 -22.01 -6.16
C LEU A 64 25.77 -20.95 -7.26
N PRO A 65 26.69 -19.97 -7.10
CA PRO A 65 27.01 -19.05 -8.18
C PRO A 65 27.50 -19.81 -9.42
N PRO A 66 27.20 -19.33 -10.63
CA PRO A 66 27.67 -19.97 -11.86
C PRO A 66 29.21 -20.08 -11.85
N GLY A 67 29.72 -21.29 -12.08
CA GLY A 67 31.15 -21.59 -12.11
C GLY A 67 31.75 -22.02 -10.76
N VAL A 68 30.97 -22.09 -9.68
CA VAL A 68 31.43 -22.58 -8.37
C VAL A 68 30.94 -24.01 -8.15
N THR A 69 31.88 -24.93 -7.93
CA THR A 69 31.61 -26.30 -7.49
C THR A 69 31.84 -26.42 -5.98
N VAL A 70 31.26 -27.44 -5.34
CA VAL A 70 31.44 -27.72 -3.90
C VAL A 70 32.92 -27.85 -3.53
N GLU A 71 33.72 -28.41 -4.43
CA GLU A 71 35.15 -28.66 -4.26
C GLU A 71 35.98 -27.35 -4.29
N ASN A 72 35.53 -26.35 -5.06
CA ASN A 72 36.17 -25.04 -5.18
C ASN A 72 35.58 -23.99 -4.22
N TYR A 73 34.62 -24.37 -3.37
CA TYR A 73 33.98 -23.44 -2.44
C TYR A 73 34.93 -23.11 -1.27
N PRO A 74 35.02 -21.84 -0.82
CA PRO A 74 35.86 -21.48 0.33
C PRO A 74 35.49 -22.30 1.57
N ASN A 75 36.45 -23.04 2.13
CA ASN A 75 36.27 -24.00 3.23
C ASN A 75 35.40 -25.24 2.90
N GLY A 76 35.27 -25.59 1.61
CA GLY A 76 34.58 -26.78 1.11
C GLY A 76 33.13 -26.89 1.56
N ILE A 77 32.66 -28.12 1.80
CA ILE A 77 31.29 -28.42 2.27
C ILE A 77 30.97 -27.70 3.59
N ASN A 78 31.93 -27.60 4.52
CA ASN A 78 31.72 -26.94 5.81
C ASN A 78 31.48 -25.43 5.66
N GLY A 79 32.23 -24.77 4.77
CA GLY A 79 32.00 -23.37 4.41
C GLY A 79 30.66 -23.15 3.72
N LEU A 80 30.31 -24.04 2.80
CA LEU A 80 29.02 -24.01 2.11
C LEU A 80 27.86 -24.15 3.11
N LYS A 81 27.91 -25.16 3.99
CA LYS A 81 26.92 -25.40 5.05
C LYS A 81 26.75 -24.20 5.99
N SER A 82 27.85 -23.59 6.42
CA SER A 82 27.81 -22.38 7.26
C SER A 82 27.09 -21.22 6.55
N ASN A 83 27.47 -20.93 5.31
CA ASN A 83 26.84 -19.88 4.51
C ASN A 83 25.36 -20.16 4.26
N LEU A 84 24.99 -21.39 3.87
CA LEU A 84 23.58 -21.79 3.69
C LEU A 84 22.77 -21.59 4.97
N THR A 85 23.34 -21.94 6.12
CA THR A 85 22.68 -21.74 7.43
C THR A 85 22.41 -20.26 7.67
N THR A 86 23.39 -19.39 7.41
CA THR A 86 23.23 -17.94 7.54
C THR A 86 22.17 -17.39 6.59
N TYR A 87 22.21 -17.76 5.31
CA TYR A 87 21.24 -17.31 4.31
C TYR A 87 19.82 -17.82 4.59
N TYR A 88 19.68 -19.06 5.04
CA TYR A 88 18.42 -19.63 5.49
C TYR A 88 17.83 -18.83 6.67
N GLN A 89 18.64 -18.56 7.71
CA GLN A 89 18.18 -17.77 8.86
C GLN A 89 17.81 -16.34 8.45
N GLN A 90 18.58 -15.72 7.57
CA GLN A 90 18.33 -14.37 7.10
C GLN A 90 17.04 -14.28 6.25
N THR A 91 16.83 -15.21 5.33
CA THR A 91 15.61 -15.25 4.50
C THR A 91 14.36 -15.55 5.32
N ARG A 92 14.45 -16.40 6.34
CA ARG A 92 13.38 -16.60 7.32
C ARG A 92 13.00 -15.29 8.02
N ARG A 93 13.98 -14.56 8.55
CA ARG A 93 13.76 -13.27 9.23
C ARG A 93 13.13 -12.23 8.30
N TYR A 94 13.59 -12.14 7.06
CA TYR A 94 13.01 -11.20 6.10
C TYR A 94 11.58 -11.56 5.71
N ARG A 95 11.25 -12.86 5.62
CA ARG A 95 9.88 -13.29 5.31
C ARG A 95 8.95 -12.85 6.42
N ASP A 96 9.32 -13.15 7.66
CA ASP A 96 8.54 -12.79 8.84
C ASP A 96 8.37 -11.26 8.93
N LEU A 97 9.45 -10.50 8.68
CA LEU A 97 9.40 -9.04 8.61
C LEU A 97 8.50 -8.52 7.48
N SER A 98 8.55 -9.13 6.28
CA SER A 98 7.69 -8.73 5.15
C SER A 98 6.21 -8.93 5.45
N VAL A 99 5.85 -10.00 6.18
CA VAL A 99 4.48 -10.24 6.63
C VAL A 99 4.07 -9.21 7.68
N ILE A 100 4.92 -8.94 8.67
CA ILE A 100 4.66 -7.91 9.70
C ILE A 100 4.43 -6.54 9.07
N VAL A 101 5.31 -6.11 8.16
CA VAL A 101 5.17 -4.85 7.44
C VAL A 101 3.88 -4.80 6.64
N SER A 102 3.48 -5.90 6.00
CA SER A 102 2.23 -5.98 5.24
C SER A 102 0.99 -5.83 6.13
N VAL A 103 1.01 -6.43 7.33
CA VAL A 103 -0.06 -6.28 8.33
C VAL A 103 -0.12 -4.86 8.88
N LEU A 104 1.03 -4.26 9.18
CA LEU A 104 1.11 -2.86 9.61
C LEU A 104 0.58 -1.90 8.54
N TYR A 105 0.95 -2.15 7.28
CA TYR A 105 0.45 -1.39 6.14
C TYR A 105 -1.07 -1.49 6.01
N TYR A 106 -1.63 -2.71 6.11
CA TYR A 106 -3.07 -2.91 6.13
C TYR A 106 -3.75 -2.13 7.26
N GLY A 107 -3.19 -2.18 8.48
CA GLY A 107 -3.70 -1.41 9.63
C GLY A 107 -3.70 0.10 9.38
N LEU A 108 -2.62 0.64 8.82
CA LEU A 108 -2.53 2.07 8.45
C LEU A 108 -3.60 2.45 7.42
N THR A 109 -3.79 1.65 6.37
CA THR A 109 -4.81 1.94 5.34
C THR A 109 -6.22 1.89 5.90
N LEU A 110 -6.48 1.00 6.87
CA LEU A 110 -7.77 0.91 7.55
C LEU A 110 -8.00 2.11 8.47
N LEU A 111 -6.97 2.55 9.20
CA LEU A 111 -7.04 3.75 10.03
C LEU A 111 -7.29 5.00 9.20
N GLU A 112 -6.62 5.17 8.06
CA GLU A 112 -6.88 6.28 7.15
C GLU A 112 -8.34 6.29 6.67
N ALA A 113 -8.87 5.13 6.27
CA ALA A 113 -10.27 5.00 5.87
C ALA A 113 -11.24 5.29 7.04
N TYR A 114 -10.89 4.88 8.26
CA TYR A 114 -11.69 5.15 9.45
C TYR A 114 -11.70 6.64 9.82
N VAL A 115 -10.54 7.31 9.77
CA VAL A 115 -10.44 8.76 10.03
C VAL A 115 -11.22 9.55 8.99
N ASP A 116 -11.08 9.23 7.69
CA ASP A 116 -11.82 9.88 6.62
C ASP A 116 -13.35 9.69 6.81
N ALA A 117 -13.79 8.52 7.28
CA ALA A 117 -15.20 8.23 7.56
C ALA A 117 -15.74 8.99 8.78
N GLN A 118 -14.97 9.09 9.86
CA GLN A 118 -15.35 9.82 11.08
C GLN A 118 -15.39 11.34 10.85
N LEU A 119 -14.51 11.88 10.00
CA LEU A 119 -14.53 13.30 9.64
C LEU A 119 -15.68 13.64 8.68
N PHE A 120 -16.19 12.67 7.91
CA PHE A 120 -17.34 12.87 7.02
C PHE A 120 -18.68 12.99 7.77
N ASP A 121 -18.77 12.41 8.96
CA ASP A 121 -19.96 12.50 9.83
C ASP A 121 -20.02 13.85 10.59
N PHE A 122 -18.93 14.63 10.57
CA PHE A 122 -18.94 16.05 10.95
C PHE A 122 -19.52 16.89 9.81
N ASP A 123 -20.85 16.97 9.78
CA ASP A 123 -21.73 17.91 9.09
C ASP A 123 -21.05 19.01 8.25
N ILE A 124 -20.85 18.73 6.96
CA ILE A 124 -20.76 19.77 5.92
C ILE A 124 -22.09 19.78 5.17
N SER A 125 -23.17 20.17 5.84
CA SER A 125 -24.33 20.78 5.17
C SER A 125 -24.05 22.27 4.95
N THR A 126 -23.06 22.61 4.12
CA THR A 126 -22.96 23.98 3.58
C THR A 126 -23.97 24.16 2.46
N ASP A 127 -25.25 24.29 2.81
CA ASP A 127 -26.21 25.01 1.96
C ASP A 127 -25.91 26.52 2.01
N LEU A 128 -24.66 26.89 1.70
CA LEU A 128 -24.27 28.27 1.51
C LEU A 128 -24.40 28.59 0.02
N SER A 129 -25.65 28.72 -0.42
CA SER A 129 -25.98 29.00 -1.80
C SER A 129 -25.85 30.50 -2.08
N LEU A 130 -24.65 30.92 -2.52
CA LEU A 130 -24.36 32.26 -3.01
C LEU A 130 -25.14 32.52 -4.33
N HIS A 131 -26.27 33.21 -4.24
CA HIS A 131 -27.05 33.59 -5.40
C HIS A 131 -26.65 34.98 -5.89
N ILE A 132 -25.88 35.03 -6.99
CA ILE A 132 -25.57 36.28 -7.70
C ILE A 132 -26.58 36.43 -8.83
N ARG A 133 -27.45 37.45 -8.76
CA ARG A 133 -28.38 37.78 -9.85
C ARG A 133 -28.11 39.20 -10.36
N PRO A 134 -28.07 39.41 -11.69
CA PRO A 134 -28.00 40.76 -12.24
C PRO A 134 -29.31 41.50 -11.90
N SER A 135 -29.19 42.67 -11.30
CA SER A 135 -30.33 43.47 -10.84
C SER A 135 -30.27 44.87 -11.47
N LEU A 136 -31.37 45.26 -12.12
CA LEU A 136 -31.52 46.60 -12.67
C LEU A 136 -32.09 47.49 -11.56
N ILE A 137 -31.27 48.40 -11.05
CA ILE A 137 -31.68 49.30 -9.96
C ILE A 137 -32.36 50.50 -10.62
N ASP A 138 -33.68 50.57 -10.51
CA ASP A 138 -34.46 51.69 -11.03
C ASP A 138 -34.43 52.84 -10.00
N ASN A 139 -33.57 53.83 -10.25
CA ASN A 139 -33.40 54.96 -9.35
C ASN A 139 -34.47 56.03 -9.62
N ARG A 140 -35.42 56.19 -8.70
CA ARG A 140 -36.60 57.08 -8.84
C ARG A 140 -36.30 58.59 -8.82
N TYR A 141 -35.03 59.00 -8.88
CA TYR A 141 -34.58 60.40 -8.88
C TYR A 141 -34.03 60.89 -10.22
N GLY A 142 -34.47 60.31 -11.35
CA GLY A 142 -34.21 60.87 -12.68
C GLY A 142 -32.78 60.70 -13.23
N ALA A 143 -32.01 59.75 -12.70
CA ALA A 143 -30.70 59.37 -13.24
C ALA A 143 -30.79 58.06 -14.05
N SER A 144 -29.94 57.93 -15.08
CA SER A 144 -29.88 56.79 -16.01
C SER A 144 -29.84 55.42 -15.31
N LYS A 145 -30.56 54.44 -15.86
CA LYS A 145 -30.63 53.05 -15.38
C LYS A 145 -29.21 52.49 -15.19
N SER A 146 -28.87 52.11 -13.96
CA SER A 146 -27.60 51.49 -13.64
C SER A 146 -27.75 49.97 -13.53
N ALA A 147 -26.80 49.24 -14.12
CA ALA A 147 -26.71 47.79 -13.96
C ALA A 147 -25.91 47.50 -12.69
N GLY A 148 -26.51 46.76 -11.76
CA GLY A 148 -25.86 46.33 -10.52
C GLY A 148 -25.89 44.81 -10.35
N PHE A 149 -25.06 44.31 -9.45
CA PHE A 149 -25.13 42.92 -8.98
C PHE A 149 -25.80 42.90 -7.61
N GLN A 150 -26.81 42.06 -7.44
CA GLN A 150 -27.43 41.83 -6.14
C GLN A 150 -26.89 40.52 -5.56
N LEU A 151 -26.33 40.63 -4.36
CA LEU A 151 -25.88 39.51 -3.53
C LEU A 151 -26.93 39.24 -2.46
N SER A 152 -27.44 38.01 -2.42
CA SER A 152 -28.31 37.53 -1.34
C SER A 152 -27.62 36.36 -0.65
N LEU A 153 -27.50 36.48 0.68
CA LEU A 153 -26.97 35.45 1.57
C LEU A 153 -28.14 34.97 2.43
N ASN A 154 -28.42 33.67 2.39
CA ASN A 154 -29.43 33.05 3.23
C ASN A 154 -28.71 32.17 4.25
N LEU A 155 -28.92 32.46 5.53
CA LEU A 155 -28.35 31.73 6.66
C LEU A 155 -29.53 31.20 7.47
N LYS A 156 -29.58 29.89 7.72
CA LYS A 156 -30.64 29.26 8.52
C LYS A 156 -30.08 28.78 9.85
#